data_AF-A0A1E4AU61-F1
#
_entry.id   AF-A0A1E4AU61-F1
#
_cell.length_a   1.000
_cell.length_b   1.000
_cell.length_c   1.000
_cell.angle_alpha   90.00
_cell.angle_beta   90.00
_cell.angle_gamma   90.00
#
_symmetry.space_group_name_H-M   'P 1'
#
loop_
_entity.id
_entity.type
_entity.pdbx_description
1 polymer ?
#
loop_
_entity_poly.entity_id
_entity_poly.type
_entity_poly.pdbx_seq_one_letter_code
_entity_poly.pdbx_strand_id
1 'polypeptide(L)' 'MKNPAIAIECATCAVPVNPVLHPKPDTVISCPQCGAAEPYSAVWQACMTDFPQRLAGKPSDASWRFRTGPTPVTKMPDAD' A
#
# COMPACT_ATOMS: atom_id res chain seq x y z
N MET A 1 21.97 -5.38 1.12
CA MET A 1 21.09 -4.50 0.33
C MET A 1 19.76 -4.43 1.04
N LYS A 2 19.37 -3.27 1.58
CA LYS A 2 18.08 -3.10 2.28
C LYS A 2 16.97 -3.21 1.24
N ASN A 3 16.14 -4.23 1.36
CA ASN A 3 14.97 -4.43 0.50
C ASN A 3 14.13 -3.13 0.58
N PRO A 4 13.90 -2.41 -0.54
CA PRO A 4 13.06 -1.23 -0.50
C PRO A 4 11.66 -1.73 -0.12
N ALA A 5 11.26 -1.51 1.13
CA ALA A 5 9.94 -1.87 1.59
C ALA A 5 8.95 -1.09 0.71
N ILE A 6 8.32 -1.78 -0.24
CA ILE A 6 7.29 -1.18 -1.07
C ILE A 6 6.15 -0.82 -0.10
N ALA A 7 5.96 0.47 0.16
CA ALA A 7 4.80 0.94 0.91
C ALA A 7 3.59 0.94 -0.02
N ILE A 8 2.51 0.32 0.44
CA ILE A 8 1.19 0.44 -0.16
C ILE A 8 0.54 1.70 0.42
N GLU A 9 -0.17 2.47 -0.41
CA GLU A 9 -0.85 3.70 -0.03
C GLU A 9 -2.33 3.61 -0.41
N CYS A 10 -3.20 4.12 0.47
CA CYS A 10 -4.61 4.30 0.13
C CYS A 10 -4.75 5.44 -0.87
N ALA A 11 -5.31 5.17 -2.05
CA ALA A 11 -5.42 6.16 -3.13
C ALA A 11 -6.30 7.37 -2.78
N THR A 12 -7.28 7.17 -1.89
CA THR A 12 -8.22 8.21 -1.45
C THR A 12 -7.61 9.14 -0.41
N CYS A 13 -6.93 8.59 0.60
CA CYS A 13 -6.41 9.36 1.72
C CYS A 13 -4.95 9.76 1.56
N ALA A 14 -4.24 9.19 0.57
CA ALA A 14 -2.80 9.35 0.36
C ALA A 14 -1.97 9.00 1.62
N VAL A 15 -2.47 8.07 2.44
CA VAL A 15 -1.78 7.61 3.66
C VAL A 15 -1.11 6.27 3.43
N PRO A 16 0.17 6.11 3.84
CA PRO A 16 0.86 4.84 3.74
C PRO A 16 0.26 3.84 4.73
N VAL A 17 0.15 2.60 4.31
CA VAL A 17 -0.22 1.47 5.18
C VAL A 17 1.03 0.65 5.46
N ASN A 18 1.20 0.27 6.72
CA ASN A 18 2.35 -0.53 7.11
C ASN A 18 2.33 -1.87 6.35
N PRO A 19 3.43 -2.24 5.67
CA PRO A 19 3.50 -3.51 4.97
C PRO A 19 3.49 -4.64 6.00
N VAL A 20 2.52 -5.54 5.89
CA VAL A 20 2.59 -6.84 6.57
C VAL A 20 3.73 -7.62 5.93
N LEU A 21 4.62 -8.19 6.74
CA LEU A 21 5.71 -9.01 6.22
C LEU A 21 5.13 -10.36 5.75
N HIS A 22 5.30 -10.69 4.47
CA HIS A 22 4.77 -11.92 3.84
C HIS A 22 3.24 -12.12 4.05
N PRO A 23 2.40 -11.19 3.57
CA PRO A 23 0.96 -11.29 3.75
C PRO A 23 0.41 -12.49 2.97
N LYS A 24 -0.52 -13.21 3.59
CA LYS A 24 -1.35 -14.20 2.88
C LYS A 24 -2.38 -13.47 2.00
N PRO A 25 -2.90 -14.09 0.92
CA PRO A 25 -3.86 -13.46 0.01
C PRO A 25 -5.12 -12.89 0.67
N ASP A 26 -5.54 -13.50 1.78
CA ASP A 26 -6.71 -13.18 2.61
C ASP A 26 -6.40 -12.18 3.75
N THR A 27 -5.14 -11.77 3.91
CA THR A 27 -4.75 -10.75 4.91
C THR A 27 -5.45 -9.45 4.60
N VAL A 28 -6.27 -8.94 5.53
CA VAL A 28 -6.97 -7.67 5.33
C VAL A 28 -6.01 -6.50 5.50
N ILE A 29 -5.96 -5.64 4.49
CA ILE A 29 -5.24 -4.37 4.50
C ILE A 29 -6.26 -3.25 4.69
N SER A 30 -6.05 -2.42 5.70
CA SER A 30 -6.99 -1.38 6.10
C SER A 30 -6.34 0.00 6.08
N CYS A 31 -7.02 0.98 5.52
CA CYS A 31 -6.63 2.38 5.61
C CYS A 31 -6.97 2.92 7.01
N PRO A 32 -5.99 3.47 7.76
CA PRO A 32 -6.24 3.97 9.11
C PRO A 32 -7.08 5.26 9.15
N GLN A 33 -7.26 5.96 8.01
CA GLN A 33 -7.93 7.26 7.97
C GLN A 33 -9.40 7.16 7.53
N CYS A 34 -9.69 6.44 6.44
CA CYS A 34 -11.06 6.30 5.93
C CYS A 34 -11.72 4.94 6.27
N GLY A 35 -10.97 4.00 6.84
CA GLY A 35 -11.48 2.66 7.16
C GLY A 35 -11.68 1.75 5.95
N ALA A 36 -11.28 2.16 4.74
CA ALA A 36 -11.30 1.28 3.56
C ALA A 36 -10.48 0.02 3.85
N ALA A 37 -11.06 -1.16 3.63
CA ALA A 37 -10.43 -2.44 3.94
C ALA A 37 -10.65 -3.44 2.81
N GLU A 38 -9.56 -4.03 2.32
CA GLU A 38 -9.59 -5.01 1.23
C GLU A 38 -8.59 -6.15 1.50
N PRO A 39 -8.83 -7.37 1.02
CA PRO A 39 -7.85 -8.44 1.12
C PRO A 39 -6.59 -8.09 0.32
N TYR A 40 -5.42 -8.52 0.82
CA TYR A 40 -4.12 -8.23 0.22
C TYR A 40 -4.06 -8.60 -1.27
N SER A 41 -4.71 -9.69 -1.66
CA SER A 41 -4.85 -10.08 -3.07
C SER A 41 -5.50 -9.00 -3.95
N ALA A 42 -6.57 -8.36 -3.48
CA ALA A 42 -7.24 -7.27 -4.20
C ALA A 42 -6.38 -6.00 -4.21
N VAL A 43 -5.79 -5.65 -3.06
CA VAL A 43 -4.86 -4.52 -2.94
C VAL A 43 -3.67 -4.66 -3.91
N TRP A 44 -3.09 -5.86 -3.98
CA TRP A 44 -1.98 -6.15 -4.87
C TRP A 44 -2.37 -5.98 -6.35
N GLN A 45 -3.53 -6.50 -6.76
CA GLN A 45 -4.04 -6.35 -8.12
C GLN A 45 -4.31 -4.88 -8.48
N ALA A 46 -4.87 -4.10 -7.55
CA ALA A 46 -5.09 -2.68 -7.72
C ALA A 46 -3.75 -1.93 -7.92
N CYS A 47 -2.75 -2.19 -7.07
CA CYS A 47 -1.42 -1.59 -7.18
C CYS A 47 -0.72 -1.97 -8.50
N MET A 48 -0.84 -3.23 -8.94
CA MET A 48 -0.28 -3.70 -10.22
C MET A 48 -0.95 -3.07 -11.44
N THR A 49 -2.21 -2.66 -11.31
CA THR A 49 -2.96 -1.93 -12.35
C THR A 49 -2.59 -0.44 -12.36
N ASP A 50 -2.43 0.16 -11.18
CA ASP A 50 -2.07 1.57 -11.00
C ASP A 50 -0.67 1.90 -11.52
N PHE A 51 0.31 1.03 -11.21
CA PHE A 51 1.71 1.27 -11.51
C PHE A 51 2.00 1.59 -12.99
N PRO A 52 1.56 0.78 -13.99
CA PRO A 52 1.77 1.10 -15.39
C PRO A 52 1.03 2.36 -15.84
N GLN A 53 -0.16 2.65 -15.28
CA GLN A 53 -0.90 3.85 -15.62
C GLN A 53 -0.15 5.11 -15.16
N ARG A 54 0.41 5.09 -13.94
CA ARG A 54 1.24 6.18 -13.43
C ARG A 54 2.53 6.37 -14.21
N LEU A 55 3.20 5.29 -14.60
CA LEU A 55 4.37 5.37 -15.49
C LEU A 55 4.03 6.00 -16.85
N ALA A 56 2.80 5.77 -17.33
CA ALA A 56 2.29 6.39 -18.55
C ALA A 56 1.71 7.80 -18.35
N GLY A 57 1.77 8.37 -17.13
CA GLY A 57 1.19 9.67 -16.81
C GLY A 57 -0.34 9.72 -16.91
N LYS A 58 -1.00 8.56 -16.86
CA LYS A 58 -2.45 8.43 -16.97
C LYS A 58 -3.10 8.39 -15.58
N PRO A 59 -4.32 8.94 -15.44
CA PRO A 59 -5.09 8.77 -14.22
C PRO A 59 -5.43 7.29 -14.02
N SER A 60 -5.52 6.89 -12.75
CA SER A 60 -5.85 5.54 -12.30
C SER A 60 -6.90 5.61 -11.20
N ASP A 61 -7.97 4.86 -11.39
CA ASP A 61 -9.08 4.72 -10.44
C ASP A 61 -8.84 3.61 -9.40
N ALA A 62 -7.61 3.08 -9.33
CA ALA A 62 -7.27 2.07 -8.34
C ALA A 62 -7.43 2.63 -6.91
N SER A 63 -8.09 1.85 -6.04
CA SER A 63 -8.27 2.16 -4.62
C SER A 63 -6.96 2.11 -3.82
N TRP A 64 -5.93 1.44 -4.36
CA TRP A 64 -4.61 1.26 -3.75
C TRP A 64 -3.49 1.50 -4.75
N ARG A 65 -2.38 2.06 -4.26
CA ARG A 65 -1.22 2.42 -5.09
C ARG A 65 0.09 2.05 -4.43
N PHE A 66 1.12 1.80 -5.24
CA PHE A 66 2.48 1.72 -4.72
C PHE A 66 3.06 3.12 -4.49
N ARG A 67 3.66 3.33 -3.32
CA ARG A 67 4.37 4.56 -3.02
C ARG A 67 5.78 4.50 -3.60
N THR A 68 6.04 5.36 -4.58
CA THR A 68 7.38 5.57 -5.15
C THR A 68 8.10 6.66 -4.34
N GLY A 69 8.72 6.28 -3.23
CA GLY A 69 9.45 7.21 -2.35
C GLY A 69 10.06 6.50 -1.14
N PRO A 70 10.88 7.18 -0.32
CA PRO A 70 11.46 6.57 0.87
C PRO A 70 10.34 6.13 1.81
N THR A 71 10.23 4.83 2.05
CA THR A 71 9.27 4.24 2.98
C THR A 71 9.47 4.89 4.35
N PRO A 72 8.49 5.59 4.94
CA PRO A 72 8.53 5.87 6.36
C PRO A 72 8.44 4.51 7.04
N VAL A 73 9.58 4.01 7.52
CA VAL A 73 9.57 2.92 8.48
C VAL A 73 9.08 3.57 9.76
N THR A 74 7.76 3.62 9.94
CA THR A 74 7.22 3.95 11.25
C THR A 74 7.69 2.84 12.16
N LYS A 75 8.70 3.11 12.99
CA LYS A 75 8.98 2.24 14.14
C LYS A 75 7.64 2.14 14.88
N MET A 76 7.03 0.95 14.87
CA MET A 76 5.98 0.68 15.85
C MET A 76 6.60 0.99 17.21
N PRO A 77 5.96 1.80 18.07
CA PRO A 77 6.42 1.91 19.44
C PRO A 77 6.46 0.48 20.02
N ASP A 78 7.57 0.12 20.67
CA ASP A 78 7.65 -1.11 21.44
C ASP A 78 6.41 -1.18 22.33
N ALA A 79 5.65 -2.27 22.18
CA ALA A 79 4.56 -2.54 23.10
C ALA A 79 5.19 -2.81 24.47
N ASP A 80 4.96 -1.87 25.40
CA ASP A 80 5.30 -1.97 26.82
C ASP A 80 4.63 -3.18 27.48
#